data_AF-A0A962HZZ3-F1
#
_entry.id   AF-A0A962HZZ3-F1
#
_cell.length_a   1.000
_cell.length_b   1.000
_cell.length_c   1.000
_cell.angle_alpha   90.00
_cell.angle_beta   90.00
_cell.angle_gamma   90.00
#
_symmetry.space_group_name_H-M   'P 1'
#
loop_
_entity.id
_entity.type
_entity.pdbx_description
1 polymer ?
#
loop_
_entity_poly.entity_id
_entity_poly.type
_entity_poly.pdbx_seq_one_letter_code
_entity_poly.pdbx_strand_id
1 'polypeptide(L)'
;MTSRLSVAIALLLGSAAANAATITIVNIDGANEGFNDPTPVAPLPSNPATTLGAQRLAVFQVAAAQWGALLQSDVEIRVRAAFNPLTCSGTSAVLGSAGATTVHSDFTNAPLPNTQYAAALANALSGMDLNGANEEINSQFNVSLDTGTCLTGTAGWYYSTSDTDPPPADRTPLLPVVFHELGHGLGFQTFTSNQTGAFLGGVPDIWTNFLFDLEVMQSWRDMPSNATRQASAINDPNLVWTGPNVTADQSLFLGTPPALVIATPAAIAGTYAAQSAAFGP
;
A
#
# COMPACT_ATOMS: atom_id res chain seq x y z
N MET A 1 60.71 -10.74 -29.42
CA MET A 1 59.81 -9.64 -28.99
C MET A 1 58.59 -9.71 -29.88
N THR A 2 57.36 -10.00 -29.47
CA THR A 2 56.67 -10.10 -28.18
C THR A 2 55.42 -10.94 -28.40
N SER A 3 55.22 -12.01 -27.64
CA SER A 3 53.96 -12.74 -27.55
C SER A 3 52.98 -11.93 -26.71
N ARG A 4 51.78 -11.65 -27.21
CA ARG A 4 50.70 -11.01 -26.45
C ARG A 4 49.73 -12.09 -25.97
N LEU A 5 49.82 -12.41 -24.68
CA LEU A 5 48.84 -13.20 -23.96
C LEU A 5 47.63 -12.30 -23.65
N SER A 6 46.47 -12.60 -24.23
CA SER A 6 45.21 -11.97 -23.83
C SER A 6 44.60 -12.78 -22.69
N VAL A 7 44.53 -12.19 -21.49
CA VAL A 7 43.81 -12.76 -20.35
C VAL A 7 42.35 -12.29 -20.44
N ALA A 8 41.43 -13.22 -20.65
CA ALA A 8 40.00 -12.98 -20.52
C ALA A 8 39.62 -13.08 -19.04
N ILE A 9 39.23 -11.95 -18.43
CA ILE A 9 38.61 -11.94 -17.10
C ILE A 9 37.13 -12.25 -17.30
N ALA A 10 36.71 -13.45 -16.88
CA ALA A 10 35.30 -13.79 -16.77
C ALA A 10 34.75 -13.11 -15.49
N LEU A 11 33.95 -12.06 -15.66
CA LEU A 11 33.10 -11.56 -14.57
C LEU A 11 32.02 -12.62 -14.28
N LEU A 12 32.21 -13.38 -13.22
CA LEU A 12 31.13 -14.09 -12.54
C LEU A 12 30.23 -13.05 -11.87
N LEU A 13 29.19 -12.63 -12.58
CA LEU A 13 28.01 -12.03 -11.97
C LEU A 13 27.35 -13.13 -11.12
N GLY A 14 27.74 -13.21 -9.85
CA GLY A 14 26.98 -13.97 -8.87
C GLY A 14 25.64 -13.28 -8.71
N SER A 15 24.60 -13.82 -9.34
CA SER A 15 23.21 -13.53 -8.97
C SER A 15 23.03 -14.01 -7.54
N ALA A 16 23.10 -13.08 -6.57
CA ALA A 16 22.58 -13.35 -5.24
C ALA A 16 21.14 -13.84 -5.43
N ALA A 17 20.84 -15.04 -4.93
CA ALA A 17 19.47 -15.54 -4.92
C ALA A 17 18.64 -14.51 -4.16
N ALA A 18 17.67 -13.88 -4.83
CA ALA A 18 16.75 -12.99 -4.17
C ALA A 18 15.88 -13.83 -3.21
N ASN A 19 16.04 -13.61 -1.90
CA ASN A 19 15.20 -14.28 -0.93
C ASN A 19 13.83 -13.60 -0.89
N ALA A 20 12.78 -14.40 -1.05
CA ALA A 20 11.42 -13.95 -0.77
C ALA A 20 11.33 -13.46 0.68
N ALA A 21 10.63 -12.35 0.91
CA ALA A 21 10.47 -11.80 2.24
C ALA A 21 9.66 -12.74 3.14
N THR A 22 10.03 -12.83 4.41
CA THR A 22 9.23 -13.52 5.43
C THR A 22 8.36 -12.50 6.15
N ILE A 23 7.04 -12.71 6.14
CA ILE A 23 6.07 -11.87 6.84
C ILE A 23 5.35 -12.70 7.90
N THR A 24 5.46 -12.30 9.17
CA THR A 24 4.87 -13.01 10.30
C THR A 24 3.74 -12.20 10.93
N ILE A 25 2.58 -12.84 11.09
CA ILE A 25 1.43 -12.26 11.77
C ILE A 25 1.59 -12.46 13.29
N VAL A 26 1.72 -11.36 14.01
CA VAL A 26 1.74 -11.30 15.47
C VAL A 26 0.31 -11.02 15.94
N ASN A 27 -0.39 -12.07 16.36
CA ASN A 27 -1.72 -11.97 16.94
C ASN A 27 -1.66 -11.25 18.30
N ILE A 28 -2.33 -10.11 18.39
CA ILE A 28 -2.44 -9.31 19.63
C ILE A 28 -3.87 -9.27 20.18
N ASP A 29 -4.79 -10.07 19.65
CA ASP A 29 -6.13 -10.24 20.21
C ASP A 29 -6.04 -10.99 21.55
N GLY A 30 -6.95 -10.67 22.47
CA GLY A 30 -7.15 -11.37 23.73
C GLY A 30 -7.78 -12.76 23.54
N ALA A 31 -8.02 -13.45 24.65
CA ALA A 31 -8.69 -14.74 24.61
C ALA A 31 -10.17 -14.59 24.22
N ASN A 32 -10.65 -15.46 23.33
CA ASN A 32 -12.04 -15.50 22.85
C ASN A 32 -12.51 -14.31 22.00
N GLU A 33 -11.59 -13.58 21.36
CA GLU A 33 -11.93 -12.50 20.43
C GLU A 33 -11.04 -12.56 19.17
N GLY A 34 -11.45 -11.85 18.12
CA GLY A 34 -10.64 -11.68 16.91
C GLY A 34 -10.12 -13.00 16.33
N PHE A 35 -8.79 -13.14 16.21
CA PHE A 35 -8.13 -14.37 15.77
C PHE A 35 -8.27 -15.55 16.75
N ASN A 36 -8.58 -15.28 18.01
CA ASN A 36 -8.77 -16.27 19.07
C ASN A 36 -10.25 -16.60 19.33
N ASP A 37 -11.16 -16.12 18.50
CA ASP A 37 -12.61 -16.37 18.61
C ASP A 37 -12.93 -17.86 18.35
N PRO A 38 -13.43 -18.61 19.37
CA PRO A 38 -13.66 -20.05 19.26
C PRO A 38 -15.01 -20.39 18.61
N THR A 39 -15.81 -19.40 18.20
CA THR A 39 -17.15 -19.62 17.65
C THR A 39 -17.09 -20.60 16.49
N PRO A 40 -17.78 -21.76 16.57
CA PRO A 40 -17.79 -22.73 15.49
C PRO A 40 -18.42 -22.17 14.22
N VAL A 41 -17.75 -22.37 13.10
CA VAL A 41 -18.24 -21.99 11.76
C VAL A 41 -18.02 -23.14 10.78
N ALA A 42 -18.84 -23.19 9.73
CA ALA A 42 -18.63 -24.15 8.65
C ALA A 42 -17.34 -23.77 7.88
N PRO A 43 -16.52 -24.76 7.48
CA PRO A 43 -15.37 -24.50 6.61
C PRO A 43 -15.84 -23.95 5.27
N LEU A 44 -15.03 -23.06 4.69
CA LEU A 44 -15.18 -22.59 3.31
C LEU A 44 -14.34 -23.46 2.36
N PRO A 45 -14.67 -23.52 1.06
CA PRO A 45 -13.88 -24.24 0.06
C PRO A 45 -12.39 -23.89 0.09
N SER A 46 -12.05 -22.60 0.22
CA SER A 46 -10.66 -22.12 0.30
C SER A 46 -10.11 -22.07 1.73
N ASN A 47 -10.98 -22.04 2.75
CA ASN A 47 -10.59 -21.86 4.15
C ASN A 47 -11.18 -22.98 5.03
N PRO A 48 -10.41 -24.08 5.28
CA PRO A 48 -10.92 -25.26 5.98
C PRO A 48 -11.02 -25.09 7.51
N ALA A 49 -10.66 -23.92 8.05
CA ALA A 49 -10.74 -23.68 9.49
C ALA A 49 -12.19 -23.71 10.00
N THR A 50 -12.39 -24.23 11.21
CA THR A 50 -13.71 -24.52 11.78
C THR A 50 -14.11 -23.59 12.93
N THR A 51 -13.29 -22.58 13.24
CA THR A 51 -13.65 -21.49 14.15
C THR A 51 -13.49 -20.15 13.44
N LEU A 52 -14.27 -19.16 13.89
CA LEU A 52 -14.26 -17.82 13.30
C LEU A 52 -12.87 -17.18 13.38
N GLY A 53 -12.20 -17.29 14.53
CA GLY A 53 -10.86 -16.77 14.72
C GLY A 53 -9.81 -17.46 13.85
N ALA A 54 -9.89 -18.78 13.69
CA ALA A 54 -8.99 -19.52 12.82
C ALA A 54 -9.21 -19.17 11.33
N GLN A 55 -10.46 -18.95 10.91
CA GLN A 55 -10.73 -18.46 9.55
C GLN A 55 -10.16 -17.07 9.32
N ARG A 56 -10.31 -16.14 10.27
CA ARG A 56 -9.67 -14.80 10.23
C ARG A 56 -8.16 -14.91 10.08
N LEU A 57 -7.50 -15.72 10.93
CA LEU A 57 -6.04 -15.86 10.92
C LEU A 57 -5.52 -16.46 9.61
N ALA A 58 -6.23 -17.45 9.05
CA ALA A 58 -5.87 -18.07 7.78
C ALA A 58 -5.83 -17.04 6.63
N VAL A 59 -6.78 -16.10 6.59
CA VAL A 59 -6.78 -15.01 5.60
C VAL A 59 -5.51 -14.16 5.70
N PHE A 60 -5.07 -13.82 6.91
CA PHE A 60 -3.87 -13.02 7.12
C PHE A 60 -2.59 -13.77 6.75
N GLN A 61 -2.54 -15.07 7.07
CA GLN A 61 -1.41 -15.92 6.69
C GLN A 61 -1.27 -16.04 5.17
N VAL A 62 -2.39 -16.13 4.44
CA VAL A 62 -2.37 -16.14 2.97
C VAL A 62 -1.94 -14.78 2.42
N ALA A 63 -2.46 -13.66 2.94
CA ALA A 63 -2.02 -12.33 2.53
C ALA A 63 -0.53 -12.11 2.78
N ALA A 64 -0.02 -12.52 3.95
CA ALA A 64 1.39 -12.45 4.30
C ALA A 64 2.27 -13.29 3.37
N ALA A 65 1.84 -14.51 3.04
CA ALA A 65 2.56 -15.38 2.10
C ALA A 65 2.60 -14.79 0.68
N GLN A 66 1.48 -14.22 0.21
CA GLN A 66 1.41 -13.58 -1.11
C GLN A 66 2.30 -12.35 -1.19
N TRP A 67 2.27 -11.47 -0.19
CA TRP A 67 3.20 -10.33 -0.13
C TRP A 67 4.66 -10.79 -0.02
N GLY A 68 4.94 -11.79 0.83
CA GLY A 68 6.28 -12.36 0.99
C GLY A 68 6.87 -12.91 -0.31
N ALA A 69 6.04 -13.53 -1.15
CA ALA A 69 6.45 -14.03 -2.46
C ALA A 69 6.75 -12.91 -3.49
N LEU A 70 6.18 -11.72 -3.31
CA LEU A 70 6.36 -10.58 -4.21
C LEU A 70 7.53 -9.68 -3.81
N LEU A 71 7.95 -9.72 -2.54
CA LEU A 71 8.93 -8.82 -1.96
C LEU A 71 10.26 -9.51 -1.69
N GLN A 72 11.32 -8.71 -1.64
CA GLN A 72 12.66 -9.16 -1.32
C GLN A 72 13.12 -8.51 -0.02
N SER A 73 13.41 -9.32 0.99
CA SER A 73 13.98 -8.86 2.26
C SER A 73 14.64 -10.03 2.97
N ASP A 74 15.88 -9.83 3.42
CA ASP A 74 16.57 -10.76 4.31
C ASP A 74 16.21 -10.53 5.79
N VAL A 75 15.45 -9.48 6.09
CA VAL A 75 14.93 -9.16 7.43
C VAL A 75 13.45 -9.50 7.50
N GLU A 76 13.04 -10.25 8.53
CA GLU A 76 11.64 -10.60 8.79
C GLU A 76 10.80 -9.33 9.00
N ILE A 77 9.59 -9.34 8.44
CA ILE A 77 8.59 -8.29 8.64
C ILE A 77 7.52 -8.82 9.58
N ARG A 78 7.39 -8.23 10.75
CA ARG A 78 6.41 -8.60 11.78
C ARG A 78 5.23 -7.65 11.71
N VAL A 79 4.03 -8.23 11.59
CA VAL A 79 2.76 -7.50 11.51
C VAL A 79 1.98 -7.77 12.78
N ARG A 80 1.88 -6.80 13.68
CA ARG A 80 0.91 -6.89 14.77
C ARG A 80 -0.49 -6.62 14.24
N ALA A 81 -1.42 -7.53 14.53
CA ALA A 81 -2.76 -7.50 13.99
C ALA A 81 -3.80 -7.86 15.06
N ALA A 82 -4.91 -7.13 15.06
CA ALA A 82 -6.08 -7.40 15.90
C ALA A 82 -7.40 -7.11 15.17
N PHE A 83 -8.46 -7.74 15.65
CA PHE A 83 -9.85 -7.44 15.28
C PHE A 83 -10.52 -6.65 16.40
N ASN A 84 -10.68 -5.35 16.18
CA ASN A 84 -11.28 -4.44 17.16
C ASN A 84 -12.52 -3.76 16.55
N PRO A 85 -13.47 -3.28 17.36
CA PRO A 85 -14.52 -2.40 16.86
C PRO A 85 -13.91 -1.11 16.31
N LEU A 86 -14.12 -0.83 15.03
CA LEU A 86 -13.81 0.46 14.41
C LEU A 86 -15.10 1.19 14.06
N THR A 87 -14.98 2.47 13.64
CA THR A 87 -16.14 3.29 13.25
C THR A 87 -17.04 2.53 12.28
N CYS A 88 -18.31 2.38 12.66
CA CYS A 88 -19.31 1.80 11.78
C CYS A 88 -20.72 2.35 12.04
N SER A 89 -21.49 2.45 10.95
CA SER A 89 -22.91 2.74 10.91
C SER A 89 -23.59 1.88 9.84
N GLY A 90 -24.91 2.04 9.67
CA GLY A 90 -25.64 1.41 8.57
C GLY A 90 -25.24 1.90 7.17
N THR A 91 -24.44 2.96 7.04
CA THR A 91 -24.07 3.57 5.74
C THR A 91 -22.58 3.74 5.51
N SER A 92 -21.74 3.62 6.54
CA SER A 92 -20.28 3.75 6.42
C SER A 92 -19.57 2.90 7.45
N ALA A 93 -18.40 2.39 7.10
CA ALA A 93 -17.54 1.63 7.99
C ALA A 93 -16.07 1.87 7.65
N VAL A 94 -15.22 1.93 8.67
CA VAL A 94 -13.80 1.66 8.52
C VAL A 94 -13.64 0.14 8.47
N LEU A 95 -13.12 -0.39 7.38
CA LEU A 95 -12.93 -1.83 7.17
C LEU A 95 -11.69 -2.34 7.89
N GLY A 96 -10.59 -1.60 7.74
CA GLY A 96 -9.36 -1.80 8.49
C GLY A 96 -8.55 -0.50 8.55
N SER A 97 -7.45 -0.56 9.27
CA SER A 97 -6.36 0.40 9.15
C SER A 97 -5.04 -0.31 9.40
N ALA A 98 -4.01 0.06 8.65
CA ALA A 98 -2.66 -0.33 8.97
C ALA A 98 -1.65 0.74 8.55
N GLY A 99 -0.46 0.64 9.13
CA GLY A 99 0.65 1.51 8.80
C GLY A 99 1.93 1.06 9.49
N ALA A 100 3.05 1.57 8.99
CA ALA A 100 4.34 1.38 9.63
C ALA A 100 4.33 1.97 11.05
N THR A 101 4.92 1.24 12.00
CA THR A 101 5.02 1.68 13.40
C THR A 101 6.12 2.73 13.61
N THR A 102 7.15 2.70 12.77
CA THR A 102 8.31 3.59 12.80
C THR A 102 8.77 3.92 11.39
N VAL A 103 9.57 4.99 11.30
CA VAL A 103 10.17 5.50 10.08
C VAL A 103 11.64 5.80 10.32
N HIS A 104 12.47 5.56 9.30
CA HIS A 104 13.91 5.70 9.40
C HIS A 104 14.46 6.53 8.23
N SER A 105 15.52 7.27 8.51
CA SER A 105 16.26 8.08 7.53
C SER A 105 17.76 7.90 7.76
N ASP A 106 18.54 8.15 6.70
CA ASP A 106 20.01 8.21 6.76
C ASP A 106 20.67 6.97 7.41
N PHE A 107 20.02 5.81 7.28
CA PHE A 107 20.56 4.52 7.69
C PHE A 107 21.55 3.98 6.63
N THR A 108 22.31 2.95 6.99
CA THR A 108 23.26 2.32 6.07
C THR A 108 22.52 1.78 4.84
N ASN A 109 22.98 2.12 3.63
CA ASN A 109 22.34 1.79 2.35
C ASN A 109 21.00 2.50 2.06
N ALA A 110 20.63 3.54 2.82
CA ALA A 110 19.50 4.38 2.44
C ALA A 110 19.68 4.95 1.01
N PRO A 111 18.73 4.73 0.08
CA PRO A 111 18.90 5.14 -1.31
C PRO A 111 19.03 6.65 -1.53
N LEU A 112 18.37 7.43 -0.67
CA LEU A 112 18.37 8.89 -0.72
C LEU A 112 18.65 9.45 0.68
N PRO A 113 19.52 10.46 0.80
CA PRO A 113 19.73 11.15 2.08
C PRO A 113 18.51 11.99 2.46
N ASN A 114 18.37 12.30 3.75
CA ASN A 114 17.29 13.11 4.31
C ASN A 114 15.91 12.70 3.75
N THR A 115 15.62 11.41 3.79
CA THR A 115 14.39 10.81 3.26
C THR A 115 13.92 9.69 4.18
N GLN A 116 12.64 9.70 4.53
CA GLN A 116 12.03 8.70 5.40
C GLN A 116 11.51 7.49 4.61
N TYR A 117 11.75 6.32 5.19
CA TYR A 117 11.26 5.03 4.73
C TYR A 117 10.51 4.35 5.88
N ALA A 118 9.41 3.67 5.57
CA ALA A 118 8.72 2.80 6.53
C ALA A 118 9.67 1.71 7.05
N ALA A 119 9.50 1.30 8.31
CA ALA A 119 10.36 0.33 8.99
C ALA A 119 10.68 -0.92 8.14
N ALA A 120 9.66 -1.60 7.59
CA ALA A 120 9.84 -2.79 6.76
C ALA A 120 10.77 -2.53 5.55
N LEU A 121 10.57 -1.41 4.85
CA LEU A 121 11.41 -1.03 3.71
C LEU A 121 12.82 -0.63 4.14
N ALA A 122 12.96 0.10 5.24
CA ALA A 122 14.25 0.50 5.79
C ALA A 122 15.09 -0.71 6.23
N ASN A 123 14.45 -1.69 6.87
CA ASN A 123 15.10 -2.94 7.28
C ASN A 123 15.55 -3.75 6.07
N ALA A 124 14.70 -3.91 5.06
CA ALA A 124 15.04 -4.60 3.82
C ALA A 124 16.24 -3.94 3.10
N LEU A 125 16.26 -2.60 3.01
CA LEU A 125 17.34 -1.85 2.36
C LEU A 125 18.65 -1.89 3.16
N SER A 126 18.57 -1.82 4.49
CA SER A 126 19.75 -1.82 5.36
C SER A 126 20.34 -3.22 5.59
N GLY A 127 19.53 -4.27 5.43
CA GLY A 127 19.88 -5.64 5.80
C GLY A 127 19.92 -5.87 7.31
N MET A 128 19.36 -4.95 8.11
CA MET A 128 19.35 -5.00 9.58
C MET A 128 17.99 -4.60 10.12
N ASP A 129 17.67 -5.09 11.32
CA ASP A 129 16.52 -4.60 12.09
C ASP A 129 16.87 -3.25 12.74
N LEU A 130 16.19 -2.19 12.30
CA LEU A 130 16.38 -0.81 12.78
C LEU A 130 15.40 -0.41 13.89
N ASN A 131 14.34 -1.19 14.13
CA ASN A 131 13.27 -0.89 15.09
C ASN A 131 13.25 -1.84 16.30
N GLY A 132 14.13 -2.84 16.34
CA GLY A 132 14.38 -3.72 17.46
C GLY A 132 13.17 -4.62 17.77
N ALA A 133 12.79 -4.72 19.04
CA ALA A 133 11.69 -5.62 19.44
C ALA A 133 10.31 -5.21 18.92
N ASN A 134 10.14 -3.98 18.41
CA ASN A 134 8.87 -3.48 17.91
C ASN A 134 8.52 -4.14 16.57
N GLU A 135 7.25 -4.47 16.33
CA GLU A 135 6.79 -4.93 15.02
C GLU A 135 6.80 -3.79 13.99
N GLU A 136 7.12 -4.07 12.73
CA GLU A 136 7.21 -3.06 11.66
C GLU A 136 5.84 -2.48 11.30
N ILE A 137 4.78 -3.29 11.36
CA ILE A 137 3.43 -2.91 10.90
C ILE A 137 2.43 -3.09 12.03
N ASN A 138 1.64 -2.07 12.30
CA ASN A 138 0.44 -2.17 13.13
C ASN A 138 -0.81 -2.18 12.26
N SER A 139 -1.71 -3.10 12.53
CA SER A 139 -2.96 -3.26 11.77
C SER A 139 -4.15 -3.60 12.66
N GLN A 140 -5.31 -3.06 12.32
CA GLN A 140 -6.59 -3.30 12.97
C GLN A 140 -7.69 -3.52 11.94
N PHE A 141 -8.60 -4.44 12.20
CA PHE A 141 -9.70 -4.77 11.31
C PHE A 141 -11.01 -4.74 12.06
N ASN A 142 -12.06 -4.25 11.41
CA ASN A 142 -13.31 -3.96 12.09
C ASN A 142 -14.12 -5.23 12.36
N VAL A 143 -14.12 -5.67 13.62
CA VAL A 143 -14.89 -6.85 14.06
C VAL A 143 -16.39 -6.61 13.97
N SER A 144 -16.83 -5.34 13.95
CA SER A 144 -18.25 -4.98 13.93
C SER A 144 -18.94 -5.38 12.63
N LEU A 145 -18.21 -5.67 11.55
CA LEU A 145 -18.82 -6.15 10.31
C LEU A 145 -19.59 -7.45 10.53
N ASP A 146 -19.07 -8.37 11.35
CA ASP A 146 -19.72 -9.67 11.60
C ASP A 146 -20.97 -9.60 12.47
N THR A 147 -21.34 -8.42 13.00
CA THR A 147 -22.56 -8.28 13.78
C THR A 147 -23.81 -8.19 12.91
N GLY A 148 -23.66 -7.97 11.59
CA GLY A 148 -24.76 -7.71 10.67
C GLY A 148 -25.49 -6.38 10.90
N THR A 149 -24.99 -5.53 11.81
CA THR A 149 -25.52 -4.18 12.07
C THR A 149 -24.62 -3.09 11.48
N CYS A 150 -23.43 -3.48 11.03
CA CYS A 150 -22.44 -2.63 10.39
C CYS A 150 -22.58 -2.73 8.87
N LEU A 151 -22.91 -1.62 8.20
CA LEU A 151 -23.35 -1.53 6.80
C LEU A 151 -24.67 -2.27 6.51
N THR A 152 -25.71 -1.51 6.16
CA THR A 152 -27.02 -2.07 5.83
C THR A 152 -26.91 -2.97 4.60
N GLY A 153 -27.40 -4.21 4.71
CA GLY A 153 -27.30 -5.21 3.63
C GLY A 153 -26.00 -6.01 3.62
N THR A 154 -25.09 -5.79 4.58
CA THR A 154 -23.91 -6.61 4.79
C THR A 154 -24.10 -7.52 6.00
N ALA A 155 -24.00 -8.83 5.78
CA ALA A 155 -24.08 -9.88 6.79
C ALA A 155 -22.73 -10.14 7.49
N GLY A 156 -21.64 -9.56 6.98
CA GLY A 156 -20.34 -9.53 7.62
C GLY A 156 -19.18 -9.84 6.69
N TRP A 157 -18.07 -10.30 7.28
CA TRP A 157 -16.90 -10.67 6.50
C TRP A 157 -17.11 -12.00 5.77
N TYR A 158 -16.40 -12.15 4.65
CA TYR A 158 -16.19 -13.42 3.98
C TYR A 158 -14.71 -13.79 4.05
N TYR A 159 -14.44 -14.98 4.58
CA TYR A 159 -13.10 -15.44 4.96
C TYR A 159 -12.43 -16.34 3.92
N SER A 160 -12.76 -16.14 2.65
CA SER A 160 -12.07 -16.83 1.57
C SER A 160 -10.59 -16.45 1.51
N THR A 161 -9.77 -17.42 1.15
CA THR A 161 -8.33 -17.29 0.93
C THR A 161 -7.95 -17.44 -0.55
N SER A 162 -8.92 -17.53 -1.47
CA SER A 162 -8.70 -17.70 -2.91
C SER A 162 -9.72 -16.94 -3.75
N ASP A 163 -9.27 -16.43 -4.90
CA ASP A 163 -10.08 -15.85 -5.97
C ASP A 163 -11.11 -16.83 -6.57
N THR A 164 -10.87 -18.14 -6.45
CA THR A 164 -11.79 -19.19 -6.91
C THR A 164 -12.96 -19.46 -5.96
N ASP A 165 -12.97 -18.82 -4.79
CA ASP A 165 -14.00 -18.92 -3.76
C ASP A 165 -14.57 -17.51 -3.51
N PRO A 166 -15.45 -17.01 -4.40
CA PRO A 166 -15.94 -15.63 -4.36
C PRO A 166 -16.97 -15.41 -3.23
N PRO A 167 -17.01 -14.20 -2.63
CA PRO A 167 -17.96 -13.89 -1.57
C PRO A 167 -19.42 -13.91 -2.06
N PRO A 168 -20.37 -14.34 -1.23
CA PRO A 168 -21.79 -14.03 -1.41
C PRO A 168 -22.03 -12.52 -1.51
N ALA A 169 -23.11 -12.12 -2.18
CA ALA A 169 -23.42 -10.71 -2.45
C ALA A 169 -23.61 -9.84 -1.19
N ASP A 170 -23.97 -10.45 -0.06
CA ASP A 170 -24.20 -9.78 1.22
C ASP A 170 -22.97 -9.84 2.14
N ARG A 171 -21.78 -10.21 1.65
CA ARG A 171 -20.57 -10.25 2.49
C ARG A 171 -19.39 -9.51 1.85
N THR A 172 -18.58 -8.91 2.71
CA THR A 172 -17.36 -8.20 2.31
C THR A 172 -16.17 -9.17 2.34
N PRO A 173 -15.42 -9.35 1.24
CA PRO A 173 -14.25 -10.23 1.23
C PRO A 173 -13.12 -9.63 2.08
N LEU A 174 -12.62 -10.38 3.07
CA LEU A 174 -11.58 -9.89 3.98
C LEU A 174 -10.19 -9.89 3.33
N LEU A 175 -9.84 -10.91 2.56
CA LEU A 175 -8.50 -11.06 1.96
C LEU A 175 -8.02 -9.79 1.20
N PRO A 176 -8.79 -9.20 0.27
CA PRO A 176 -8.34 -7.99 -0.42
C PRO A 176 -8.18 -6.78 0.51
N VAL A 177 -8.98 -6.69 1.58
CA VAL A 177 -8.81 -5.63 2.59
C VAL A 177 -7.52 -5.84 3.36
N VAL A 178 -7.22 -7.06 3.81
CA VAL A 178 -5.94 -7.36 4.48
C VAL A 178 -4.77 -7.06 3.56
N PHE A 179 -4.85 -7.47 2.29
CA PHE A 179 -3.82 -7.21 1.30
C PHE A 179 -3.57 -5.70 1.12
N HIS A 180 -4.65 -4.91 1.04
CA HIS A 180 -4.62 -3.45 0.95
C HIS A 180 -3.95 -2.82 2.17
N GLU A 181 -4.42 -3.15 3.37
CA GLU A 181 -3.89 -2.57 4.62
C GLU A 181 -2.41 -2.93 4.82
N LEU A 182 -2.01 -4.18 4.55
CA LEU A 182 -0.59 -4.54 4.58
C LEU A 182 0.24 -3.70 3.61
N GLY A 183 -0.30 -3.32 2.45
CA GLY A 183 0.34 -2.40 1.51
C GLY A 183 0.74 -1.07 2.15
N HIS A 184 -0.15 -0.47 2.97
CA HIS A 184 0.18 0.74 3.73
C HIS A 184 1.35 0.51 4.69
N GLY A 185 1.30 -0.58 5.46
CA GLY A 185 2.35 -0.94 6.42
C GLY A 185 3.71 -1.21 5.77
N LEU A 186 3.70 -1.88 4.61
CA LEU A 186 4.89 -2.19 3.81
C LEU A 186 5.54 -0.95 3.19
N GLY A 187 4.84 0.18 3.24
CA GLY A 187 5.39 1.48 2.90
C GLY A 187 4.60 2.25 1.87
N PHE A 188 3.48 1.73 1.32
CA PHE A 188 2.60 2.49 0.42
C PHE A 188 1.71 3.47 1.20
N GLN A 189 2.34 4.42 1.88
CA GLN A 189 1.70 5.47 2.65
C GLN A 189 2.60 6.71 2.68
N THR A 190 2.00 7.89 2.76
CA THR A 190 2.74 9.13 3.01
C THR A 190 2.80 9.44 4.50
N PHE A 191 3.92 10.00 4.94
CA PHE A 191 4.10 10.57 6.28
C PHE A 191 3.97 12.09 6.27
N THR A 192 3.57 12.67 5.13
CA THR A 192 3.18 14.07 5.02
C THR A 192 1.75 14.23 5.55
N SER A 193 1.56 15.13 6.50
CA SER A 193 0.25 15.40 7.09
C SER A 193 -0.72 15.98 6.05
N ASN A 194 -1.83 15.29 5.79
CA ASN A 194 -2.89 15.82 4.93
C ASN A 194 -3.59 17.09 5.50
N GLN A 195 -3.54 17.28 6.82
CA GLN A 195 -4.16 18.41 7.52
C GLN A 195 -3.32 19.67 7.54
N THR A 196 -2.01 19.55 7.34
CA THR A 196 -1.10 20.70 7.47
C THR A 196 -0.11 20.82 6.32
N GLY A 197 0.12 19.75 5.55
CA GLY A 197 1.20 19.62 4.56
C GLY A 197 2.59 19.52 5.20
N ALA A 198 2.69 19.35 6.52
CA ALA A 198 3.96 19.17 7.21
C ALA A 198 4.52 17.76 7.03
N PHE A 199 5.83 17.67 6.82
CA PHE A 199 6.53 16.40 6.88
C PHE A 199 6.66 15.92 8.33
N LEU A 200 6.49 14.62 8.56
CA LEU A 200 6.76 14.00 9.86
C LEU A 200 8.21 14.30 10.28
N GLY A 201 8.40 14.93 11.44
CA GLY A 201 9.74 15.30 11.91
C GLY A 201 10.51 16.28 11.00
N GLY A 202 9.84 16.94 10.05
CA GLY A 202 10.47 17.86 9.10
C GLY A 202 11.25 17.19 7.96
N VAL A 203 11.18 15.87 7.81
CA VAL A 203 11.91 15.12 6.77
C VAL A 203 10.92 14.46 5.82
N PRO A 204 11.05 14.65 4.48
CA PRO A 204 10.12 14.08 3.52
C PRO A 204 10.20 12.56 3.47
N ASP A 205 9.09 11.91 3.15
CA ASP A 205 9.05 10.48 2.87
C ASP A 205 9.50 10.16 1.43
N ILE A 206 9.74 8.89 1.13
CA ILE A 206 10.18 8.48 -0.20
C ILE A 206 9.20 8.88 -1.32
N TRP A 207 7.89 8.80 -1.09
CA TRP A 207 6.86 9.15 -2.08
C TRP A 207 6.85 10.63 -2.41
N THR A 208 7.16 11.48 -1.45
CA THR A 208 7.25 12.94 -1.60
C THR A 208 8.21 13.36 -2.72
N ASN A 209 9.22 12.55 -3.04
CA ASN A 209 10.15 12.81 -4.14
C ASN A 209 9.52 12.72 -5.53
N PHE A 210 8.34 12.10 -5.64
CA PHE A 210 7.66 11.81 -6.90
C PHE A 210 6.28 12.49 -6.99
N LEU A 211 5.90 13.30 -6.00
CA LEU A 211 4.70 14.11 -6.04
C LEU A 211 5.04 15.50 -6.60
N PHE A 212 4.36 15.88 -7.67
CA PHE A 212 4.56 17.16 -8.36
C PHE A 212 3.23 17.85 -8.60
N ASP A 213 3.19 19.17 -8.48
CA ASP A 213 2.00 19.96 -8.78
C ASP A 213 2.23 20.79 -10.05
N LEU A 214 1.39 20.58 -11.05
CA LEU A 214 1.50 21.22 -12.37
C LEU A 214 1.08 22.70 -12.38
N GLU A 215 0.34 23.17 -11.38
CA GLU A 215 -0.04 24.59 -11.26
C GLU A 215 1.06 25.37 -10.52
N VAL A 216 1.56 24.81 -9.42
CA VAL A 216 2.67 25.38 -8.64
C VAL A 216 4.02 25.19 -9.35
N MET A 217 4.11 24.23 -10.27
CA MET A 217 5.30 23.82 -11.01
C MET A 217 6.46 23.40 -10.09
N GLN A 218 6.16 22.68 -9.01
CA GLN A 218 7.14 22.21 -8.03
C GLN A 218 6.83 20.82 -7.51
N SER A 219 7.88 20.09 -7.13
CA SER A 219 7.76 18.86 -6.34
C SER A 219 7.30 19.20 -4.91
N TRP A 220 6.62 18.28 -4.24
CA TRP A 220 6.28 18.46 -2.82
C TRP A 220 7.52 18.68 -1.95
N ARG A 221 8.64 18.03 -2.30
CA ARG A 221 9.93 18.18 -1.61
C ARG A 221 10.43 19.62 -1.65
N ASP A 222 10.27 20.30 -2.78
CA ASP A 222 10.80 21.65 -3.01
C ASP A 222 9.80 22.77 -2.66
N MET A 223 8.53 22.44 -2.43
CA MET A 223 7.51 23.42 -2.09
C MET A 223 7.91 24.25 -0.85
N PRO A 224 7.76 25.60 -0.93
CA PRO A 224 8.34 26.52 0.03
C PRO A 224 7.63 26.53 1.38
N SER A 225 6.43 25.95 1.48
CA SER A 225 5.66 25.92 2.72
C SER A 225 4.78 24.67 2.85
N ASN A 226 4.47 24.32 4.10
CA ASN A 226 3.51 23.27 4.41
C ASN A 226 2.11 23.59 3.83
N ALA A 227 1.70 24.86 3.87
CA ALA A 227 0.40 25.28 3.32
C ALA A 227 0.31 25.04 1.80
N THR A 228 1.40 25.25 1.06
CA THR A 228 1.44 24.95 -0.38
C THR A 228 1.27 23.45 -0.65
N ARG A 229 1.94 22.59 0.13
CA ARG A 229 1.73 21.13 0.04
C ARG A 229 0.30 20.73 0.41
N GLN A 230 -0.27 21.32 1.45
CA GLN A 230 -1.65 21.04 1.86
C GLN A 230 -2.65 21.39 0.76
N ALA A 231 -2.48 22.54 0.10
CA ALA A 231 -3.33 22.93 -1.02
C ALA A 231 -3.15 21.97 -2.21
N SER A 232 -1.92 21.58 -2.51
CA SER A 232 -1.59 20.62 -3.58
C SER A 232 -2.22 19.25 -3.35
N ALA A 233 -2.36 18.78 -2.10
CA ALA A 233 -2.93 17.48 -1.76
C ALA A 233 -4.36 17.23 -2.28
N ILE A 234 -5.09 18.28 -2.64
CA ILE A 234 -6.43 18.21 -3.23
C ILE A 234 -6.52 18.94 -4.59
N ASN A 235 -5.38 19.32 -5.19
CA ASN A 235 -5.33 20.07 -6.44
C ASN A 235 -5.49 19.14 -7.64
N ASP A 236 -6.67 18.56 -7.81
CA ASP A 236 -7.02 17.74 -8.98
C ASP A 236 -7.36 18.64 -10.18
N PRO A 237 -6.84 18.39 -11.40
CA PRO A 237 -5.97 17.28 -11.83
C PRO A 237 -4.46 17.60 -11.80
N ASN A 238 -4.04 18.65 -11.10
CA ASN A 238 -2.68 19.18 -11.17
C ASN A 238 -1.67 18.42 -10.28
N LEU A 239 -2.10 17.74 -9.22
CA LEU A 239 -1.24 16.84 -8.45
C LEU A 239 -1.01 15.55 -9.23
N VAL A 240 0.24 15.34 -9.65
CA VAL A 240 0.64 14.21 -10.48
C VAL A 240 1.79 13.43 -9.86
N TRP A 241 1.91 12.18 -10.30
CA TRP A 241 3.02 11.30 -9.98
C TRP A 241 4.09 11.37 -11.07
N THR A 242 5.36 11.55 -10.70
CA THR A 242 6.50 11.71 -11.61
C THR A 242 7.57 10.63 -11.45
N GLY A 243 7.23 9.50 -10.83
CA GLY A 243 8.14 8.38 -10.67
C GLY A 243 8.48 7.70 -12.01
N PRO A 244 9.76 7.34 -12.25
CA PRO A 244 10.25 6.96 -13.57
C PRO A 244 9.55 5.74 -14.18
N ASN A 245 9.21 4.74 -13.37
CA ASN A 245 8.53 3.53 -13.85
C ASN A 245 7.12 3.82 -14.34
N VAL A 246 6.33 4.57 -13.56
CA VAL A 246 4.97 4.95 -13.96
C VAL A 246 5.01 5.83 -15.21
N THR A 247 5.96 6.77 -15.30
CA THR A 247 6.14 7.60 -16.50
C THR A 247 6.53 6.77 -17.73
N ALA A 248 7.38 5.74 -17.57
CA ALA A 248 7.77 4.86 -18.67
C ALA A 248 6.59 3.98 -19.13
N ASP A 249 5.79 3.47 -18.19
CA ASP A 249 4.71 2.54 -18.45
C ASP A 249 3.36 3.23 -18.74
N GLN A 250 3.28 4.55 -18.64
CA GLN A 250 2.02 5.30 -18.73
C GLN A 250 1.23 4.98 -20.01
N SER A 251 1.91 4.73 -21.13
CA SER A 251 1.27 4.45 -22.42
C SER A 251 0.61 3.07 -22.51
N LEU A 252 0.90 2.18 -21.55
CA LEU A 252 0.23 0.88 -21.43
C LEU A 252 -1.19 1.02 -20.85
N PHE A 253 -1.45 2.11 -20.12
CA PHE A 253 -2.69 2.30 -19.36
C PHE A 253 -3.46 3.56 -19.79
N LEU A 254 -2.77 4.61 -20.22
CA LEU A 254 -3.35 5.89 -20.60
C LEU A 254 -3.45 6.02 -22.12
N GLY A 255 -4.64 6.39 -22.59
CA GLY A 255 -4.86 6.83 -23.96
C GLY A 255 -4.62 8.33 -24.13
N THR A 256 -4.66 8.81 -25.36
CA THR A 256 -4.64 10.25 -25.66
C THR A 256 -5.82 10.92 -24.96
N PRO A 257 -5.61 11.98 -24.15
CA PRO A 257 -6.72 12.67 -23.50
C PRO A 257 -7.69 13.21 -24.57
N PRO A 258 -9.02 13.05 -24.36
CA PRO A 258 -9.99 13.61 -25.29
C PRO A 258 -9.80 15.12 -25.38
N ALA A 259 -9.83 15.65 -26.60
CA ALA A 259 -9.68 17.07 -26.86
C ALA A 259 -10.80 17.56 -27.77
N LEU A 260 -11.39 18.70 -27.42
CA LEU A 260 -12.27 19.44 -28.31
C LEU A 260 -11.40 20.38 -29.15
N VAL A 261 -11.32 20.10 -30.45
CA VAL A 261 -10.63 20.97 -31.40
C VAL A 261 -11.67 21.85 -32.07
N ILE A 262 -11.67 23.15 -31.74
CA ILE A 262 -12.48 24.15 -32.42
C ILE A 262 -11.62 24.79 -33.51
N ALA A 263 -11.95 24.50 -34.77
CA ALA A 263 -11.24 25.08 -35.91
C ALA A 263 -11.78 26.47 -36.30
N THR A 264 -13.08 26.73 -36.07
CA THR A 264 -13.77 27.97 -36.43
C THR A 264 -15.00 28.22 -35.54
N PRO A 265 -15.42 29.48 -35.33
CA PRO A 265 -14.80 30.73 -35.79
C PRO A 265 -13.51 31.06 -35.03
N ALA A 266 -12.64 31.88 -35.65
CA ALA A 266 -11.31 32.20 -35.12
C ALA A 266 -11.31 32.75 -33.68
N ALA A 267 -12.39 33.45 -33.29
CA ALA A 267 -12.56 34.01 -31.95
C ALA A 267 -12.57 32.96 -30.82
N ILE A 268 -12.90 31.70 -31.14
CA ILE A 268 -12.94 30.58 -30.18
C ILE A 268 -12.14 29.38 -30.71
N ALA A 269 -11.26 29.59 -31.69
CA ALA A 269 -10.45 28.51 -32.22
C ALA A 269 -9.39 28.10 -31.18
N GLY A 270 -9.21 26.79 -31.01
CA GLY A 270 -8.31 26.26 -29.99
C GLY A 270 -8.48 24.77 -29.77
N THR A 271 -7.53 24.18 -29.04
CA THR A 271 -7.65 22.84 -28.48
C THR A 271 -7.98 22.98 -27.01
N TYR A 272 -9.11 22.43 -26.60
CA TYR A 272 -9.63 22.47 -25.24
C TYR A 272 -9.63 21.07 -24.66
N ALA A 273 -9.30 20.94 -23.37
CA ALA A 273 -9.49 19.69 -22.66
C ALA A 273 -10.96 19.29 -22.77
N ALA A 274 -11.21 18.05 -23.19
CA ALA A 274 -12.54 17.47 -23.21
C ALA A 274 -12.54 16.25 -22.29
N GLN A 275 -13.73 15.88 -21.83
CA GLN A 275 -13.97 14.59 -21.21
C GLN A 275 -14.76 13.73 -22.19
N SER A 276 -14.47 12.44 -22.23
CA SER A 276 -15.37 11.49 -22.90
C SER A 276 -16.77 11.63 -22.29
N ALA A 277 -17.81 11.58 -23.12
CA ALA A 277 -19.18 11.64 -22.62
C ALA A 277 -19.41 10.53 -21.59
N ALA A 278 -19.75 10.92 -20.36
CA ALA A 278 -20.28 10.00 -19.36
C ALA A 278 -21.74 9.72 -19.73
N PHE A 279 -21.97 8.79 -20.66
CA PHE A 279 -23.27 8.12 -20.71
C PHE A 279 -23.28 7.18 -19.51
N GLY A 280 -24.09 7.50 -18.51
CA GLY A 280 -24.20 6.70 -17.27
C GLY A 280 -24.64 5.25 -17.53
N PRO A 281 -24.74 4.42 -16.48
CA PRO A 281 -25.47 3.16 -16.58
C PRO A 281 -26.95 3.38 -16.92
#